data_AF-A0A2M9P750-F1
#
_entry.id   AF-A0A2M9P750-F1
#
_cell.length_a   1.000
_cell.length_b   1.000
_cell.length_c   1.000
_cell.angle_alpha   90.00
_cell.angle_beta   90.00
_cell.angle_gamma   90.00
#
_symmetry.space_group_name_H-M   'P 1'
#
loop_
_entity.id
_entity.type
_entity.pdbx_description
1 polymer ?
#
loop_
_entity_poly.entity_id
_entity_poly.type
_entity_poly.pdbx_seq_one_letter_code
_entity_poly.pdbx_strand_id
1 'polypeptide(L)'
;MHDWCPTFRGGERVLARICRQFPRAEVFTLFDFLPPEVKEEYFAGVAFHTSPADRLPLIRRYYRALFFLCPFLIEQFDVTGFDAVISSSAAFARGIITRPDQPHLCYVHSPVRYAWDEQFSYFQMGRIGFGPKGLAYRAMLHHL
;
A
#
# COMPACT_ATOMS: atom_id res chain seq x y z
N MET A 1 3.72 7.63 1.84
CA MET A 1 3.42 6.18 1.79
C MET A 1 2.04 5.95 1.18
N HIS A 2 1.93 5.05 0.20
CA HIS A 2 0.67 4.60 -0.38
C HIS A 2 0.64 3.07 -0.38
N ASP A 3 -0.56 2.48 -0.33
CA ASP A 3 -0.69 1.03 -0.21
C ASP A 3 -0.16 0.27 -1.44
N TRP A 4 -0.72 0.55 -2.61
CA TRP A 4 -0.30 0.01 -3.91
C TRP A 4 -0.99 0.83 -5.02
N CYS A 5 -0.42 0.85 -6.22
CA CYS A 5 -0.96 1.58 -7.37
C CYS A 5 -1.27 0.60 -8.52
N PRO A 6 -2.40 -0.14 -8.50
CA PRO A 6 -2.67 -1.16 -9.50
C PRO A 6 -3.23 -0.56 -10.82
N THR A 7 -3.94 0.57 -10.70
CA THR A 7 -4.62 1.32 -11.78
C THR A 7 -4.95 2.71 -11.25
N PHE A 8 -5.05 3.73 -12.09
CA PHE A 8 -5.40 5.09 -11.64
C PHE A 8 -6.89 5.21 -11.27
N ARG A 9 -7.21 5.17 -9.97
CA ARG A 9 -8.57 5.23 -9.40
C ARG A 9 -8.61 6.20 -8.22
N GLY A 10 -9.59 6.04 -7.31
CA GLY A 10 -9.83 6.98 -6.21
C GLY A 10 -8.60 7.21 -5.32
N GLY A 11 -7.91 6.15 -4.93
CA GLY A 11 -6.72 6.23 -4.08
C GLY A 11 -5.59 7.01 -4.73
N GLU A 12 -5.32 6.72 -6.00
CA GLU A 12 -4.27 7.34 -6.80
C GLU A 12 -4.60 8.79 -7.15
N ARG A 13 -5.88 9.12 -7.35
CA ARG A 13 -6.33 10.51 -7.54
C ARG A 13 -6.09 11.35 -6.29
N VAL A 14 -6.35 10.80 -5.10
CA VAL A 14 -6.03 11.50 -3.84
C VAL A 14 -4.51 11.61 -3.67
N LEU A 15 -3.77 10.54 -3.93
CA LEU A 15 -2.31 10.56 -3.90
C LEU A 15 -1.75 11.67 -4.80
N ALA A 16 -2.25 11.80 -6.04
CA ALA A 16 -1.85 12.88 -6.95
C ALA A 16 -2.14 14.28 -6.38
N ARG A 17 -3.25 14.46 -5.66
CA ARG A 17 -3.57 15.74 -4.99
C ARG A 17 -2.67 16.02 -3.80
N ILE A 18 -2.27 14.99 -3.05
CA ILE A 18 -1.28 15.12 -1.98
C ILE A 18 0.07 15.54 -2.59
N CYS A 19 0.58 14.81 -3.60
CA CYS A 19 1.86 15.15 -4.23
C CYS A 19 1.86 16.57 -4.84
N ARG A 20 0.74 17.04 -5.39
CA ARG A 20 0.61 18.43 -5.87
C ARG A 20 0.74 19.49 -4.78
N GLN A 21 0.34 19.19 -3.54
CA GLN A 21 0.51 20.10 -2.41
C GLN A 21 1.94 20.07 -1.84
N PHE A 22 2.67 18.98 -2.06
CA PHE A 22 4.04 18.79 -1.56
C PHE A 22 4.99 18.45 -2.72
N PRO A 23 5.47 19.46 -3.49
CA PRO A 23 6.26 19.22 -4.70
C PRO A 23 7.59 18.50 -4.49
N ARG A 24 8.12 18.48 -3.25
CA ARG A 24 9.34 17.74 -2.87
C ARG A 24 9.04 16.36 -2.28
N ALA A 25 7.79 15.92 -2.28
CA ALA A 25 7.41 14.63 -1.74
C ALA A 25 7.84 13.50 -2.67
N GLU A 26 8.27 12.41 -2.05
CA GLU A 26 8.53 11.14 -2.73
C GLU A 26 7.44 10.13 -2.35
N VAL A 27 7.13 9.23 -3.27
CA VAL A 27 6.08 8.22 -3.09
C VAL A 27 6.72 6.87 -2.82
N PHE A 28 6.44 6.34 -1.63
CA PHE A 28 6.72 4.95 -1.26
C PHE A 28 5.44 4.13 -1.42
N THR A 29 5.50 2.98 -2.10
CA THR A 29 4.33 2.13 -2.35
C THR A 29 4.73 0.65 -2.46
N LEU A 30 3.87 -0.29 -2.05
CA LEU A 30 4.25 -1.72 -2.13
C LEU A 30 4.42 -2.19 -3.57
N PHE A 31 3.47 -1.83 -4.42
CA PHE A 31 3.41 -2.24 -5.82
C PHE A 31 3.04 -1.06 -6.69
N ASP A 32 3.64 -0.95 -7.85
CA ASP A 32 3.35 0.13 -8.79
C ASP A 32 3.20 -0.38 -10.23
N PHE A 33 1.96 -0.38 -10.68
CA PHE A 33 1.58 -0.80 -12.02
C PHE A 33 0.98 0.35 -12.84
N LEU A 34 1.23 1.60 -12.44
CA LEU A 34 0.75 2.76 -13.18
C LEU A 34 1.47 2.87 -14.54
N PRO A 35 0.71 3.10 -15.63
CA PRO A 35 1.31 3.39 -16.93
C PRO A 35 2.20 4.65 -16.86
N PRO A 36 3.29 4.71 -17.66
CA PRO A 36 4.16 5.89 -17.72
C PRO A 36 3.41 7.19 -18.02
N GLU A 37 2.38 7.14 -18.87
CA GLU A 37 1.58 8.30 -19.28
C GLU A 37 0.81 8.90 -18.11
N VAL A 38 0.29 8.03 -17.23
CA VAL A 38 -0.39 8.45 -15.99
C VAL A 38 0.61 9.11 -15.04
N LYS A 39 1.83 8.56 -14.93
CA LYS A 39 2.86 9.16 -14.09
C LYS A 39 3.30 10.52 -14.60
N GLU A 40 3.46 10.67 -15.91
CA GLU A 40 3.80 11.95 -16.53
C GLU A 40 2.70 12.99 -16.30
N GLU A 41 1.43 12.63 -16.46
CA GLU A 41 0.31 13.57 -16.30
C GLU A 41 0.05 13.99 -14.84
N TYR A 42 0.13 13.04 -13.90
CA TYR A 42 -0.33 13.25 -12.52
C TYR A 42 0.78 13.35 -11.48
N PHE A 43 1.97 12.83 -11.80
CA PHE A 43 3.09 12.67 -10.87
C PHE A 43 4.42 13.14 -11.48
N ALA A 44 4.38 14.11 -12.41
CA ALA A 44 5.58 14.67 -13.02
C ALA A 44 6.61 15.11 -11.97
N GLY A 45 7.84 14.61 -12.08
CA GLY A 45 8.94 14.93 -11.17
C GLY A 45 8.89 14.24 -9.80
N VAL A 46 7.90 13.39 -9.54
CA VAL A 46 7.78 12.66 -8.27
C VAL A 46 8.55 11.33 -8.36
N ALA A 47 9.47 11.09 -7.42
CA ALA A 47 10.15 9.81 -7.30
C ALA A 47 9.23 8.75 -6.71
N PHE A 48 9.21 7.55 -7.32
CA PHE A 48 8.46 6.39 -6.84
C PHE A 48 9.42 5.31 -6.38
N HIS A 49 9.24 4.85 -5.15
CA HIS A 49 9.98 3.77 -4.51
C HIS A 49 9.04 2.61 -4.25
N THR A 50 9.38 1.44 -4.81
CA THR A 50 8.57 0.23 -4.66
C THR A 50 9.23 -0.78 -3.73
N SER A 51 8.41 -1.66 -3.15
CA SER A 51 8.95 -2.75 -2.33
C SER A 51 9.76 -3.72 -3.21
N PRO A 52 10.73 -4.46 -2.65
CA PRO A 52 11.43 -5.50 -3.40
C PRO A 52 10.49 -6.55 -4.02
N ALA A 53 9.30 -6.76 -3.43
CA ALA A 53 8.29 -7.68 -3.93
C ALA A 53 7.69 -7.26 -5.28
N ASP A 54 7.75 -5.96 -5.63
CA ASP A 54 7.32 -5.42 -6.93
C ASP A 54 8.19 -5.90 -8.10
N ARG A 55 9.41 -6.40 -7.83
CA ARG A 55 10.31 -6.94 -8.86
C ARG A 55 10.11 -8.44 -9.12
N LEU A 56 9.20 -9.10 -8.41
CA LEU A 56 8.97 -10.54 -8.58
C LEU A 56 8.35 -10.83 -9.96
N PRO A 57 8.75 -11.93 -10.63
CA PRO A 57 8.26 -12.25 -11.96
C PRO A 57 6.75 -12.50 -11.92
N LEU A 58 5.98 -11.92 -12.85
CA LEU A 58 4.52 -12.01 -12.94
C LEU A 58 3.76 -11.41 -11.73
N ILE A 59 4.40 -10.56 -10.91
CA ILE A 59 3.78 -9.99 -9.70
C ILE A 59 2.43 -9.34 -9.96
N ARG A 60 2.25 -8.65 -11.10
CA ARG A 60 0.98 -8.02 -11.48
C ARG A 60 -0.20 -9.00 -11.49
N ARG A 61 0.04 -10.29 -11.75
CA ARG A 61 -0.97 -11.35 -11.73
C ARG A 61 -1.32 -11.83 -10.31
N TYR A 62 -0.37 -11.78 -9.37
CA TYR A 62 -0.54 -12.42 -8.05
C TYR A 62 -0.19 -11.55 -6.85
N TYR A 63 0.04 -10.24 -6.98
CA TYR A 63 0.40 -9.35 -5.86
C TYR A 63 -0.59 -9.46 -4.68
N ARG A 64 -1.88 -9.70 -4.96
CA ARG A 64 -2.92 -9.94 -3.95
C ARG A 64 -2.66 -11.17 -3.08
N ALA A 65 -1.97 -12.17 -3.62
CA ALA A 65 -1.54 -13.33 -2.87
C ALA A 65 -0.50 -12.96 -1.81
N LEU A 66 0.21 -11.84 -1.95
CA LEU A 66 1.20 -11.34 -0.98
C LEU A 66 0.58 -10.43 0.10
N PHE A 67 -0.74 -10.24 0.13
CA PHE A 67 -1.38 -9.36 1.12
C PHE A 67 -1.03 -9.72 2.57
N PHE A 68 -0.81 -11.01 2.87
CA PHE A 68 -0.36 -11.45 4.20
C PHE A 68 1.05 -10.98 4.59
N LEU A 69 1.89 -10.63 3.61
CA LEU A 69 3.23 -10.08 3.80
C LEU A 69 3.26 -8.56 3.74
N CYS A 70 2.18 -7.92 3.27
CA CYS A 70 2.17 -6.48 3.06
C CYS A 70 2.47 -5.66 4.32
N PRO A 71 1.94 -5.96 5.52
CA PRO A 71 2.32 -5.23 6.73
C PRO A 71 3.84 -5.21 6.95
N PHE A 72 4.47 -6.39 6.89
CA PHE A 72 5.92 -6.53 7.02
C PHE A 72 6.68 -5.73 5.95
N LEU A 73 6.25 -5.81 4.69
CA LEU A 73 6.90 -5.10 3.58
C LEU A 73 6.82 -3.58 3.73
N ILE A 74 5.75 -3.05 4.32
CA ILE A 74 5.60 -1.61 4.56
C ILE A 74 6.60 -1.12 5.61
N GLU A 75 6.82 -1.91 6.66
CA GLU A 75 7.79 -1.58 7.70
C GLU A 75 9.24 -1.55 7.19
N GLN A 76 9.53 -2.15 6.04
CA GLN A 76 10.88 -2.18 5.46
C GLN A 76 11.26 -0.91 4.69
N PHE A 77 10.33 0.03 4.48
CA PHE A 77 10.68 1.30 3.84
C PHE A 77 11.38 2.24 4.83
N ASP A 78 12.58 2.69 4.46
CA ASP A 78 13.28 3.71 5.22
C ASP A 78 12.79 5.10 4.81
N VAL A 79 12.04 5.74 5.71
CA VAL A 79 11.53 7.12 5.57
C VAL A 79 12.19 8.07 6.57
N THR A 80 13.29 7.66 7.21
CA THR A 80 13.99 8.45 8.23
C THR A 80 14.70 9.68 7.66
N GLY A 81 14.86 9.77 6.33
CA GLY A 81 15.39 10.97 5.66
C GLY A 81 14.38 12.11 5.46
N PHE A 82 13.10 11.91 5.79
CA PHE A 82 12.04 12.89 5.53
C PHE A 82 11.63 13.66 6.80
N ASP A 83 11.14 14.89 6.63
CA ASP A 83 10.66 15.73 7.73
C ASP A 83 9.32 15.25 8.31
N ALA A 84 8.44 14.69 7.46
CA ALA A 84 7.13 14.19 7.83
C ALA A 84 6.67 13.06 6.90
N VAL A 85 5.71 12.27 7.36
CA VAL A 85 5.12 11.17 6.58
C VAL A 85 3.62 11.39 6.40
N ILE A 86 3.18 11.33 5.15
CA ILE A 86 1.76 11.25 4.81
C ILE A 86 1.49 9.84 4.28
N SER A 87 0.60 9.13 4.96
CA SER A 87 0.11 7.82 4.52
C SER A 87 -1.29 7.95 3.90
N SER A 88 -1.42 7.56 2.64
CA SER A 88 -2.70 7.46 1.94
C SER A 88 -3.09 5.98 1.96
N SER A 89 -3.92 5.59 2.94
CA SER A 89 -4.13 4.18 3.27
C SER A 89 -5.58 3.74 3.13
N ALA A 90 -5.77 2.63 2.43
CA ALA A 90 -6.98 1.81 2.44
C ALA A 90 -6.76 0.47 3.18
N ALA A 91 -5.51 0.13 3.52
CA ALA A 91 -5.15 -1.14 4.13
C ALA A 91 -4.00 -1.06 5.13
N PHE A 92 -2.75 -0.97 4.65
CA PHE A 92 -1.54 -1.25 5.41
C PHE A 92 -0.62 -0.03 5.56
N ALA A 93 -0.69 0.95 4.67
CA ALA A 93 0.20 2.12 4.59
C ALA A 93 0.27 2.97 5.87
N ARG A 94 -0.72 2.86 6.76
CA ARG A 94 -0.67 3.43 8.11
C ARG A 94 0.39 2.80 9.02
N GLY A 95 0.87 1.60 8.71
CA GLY A 95 1.85 0.84 9.50
C GLY A 95 3.31 1.17 9.19
N ILE A 96 3.58 2.19 8.37
CA ILE A 96 4.95 2.65 8.12
C ILE A 96 5.62 3.08 9.44
N ILE A 97 6.86 2.64 9.65
CA ILE A 97 7.64 3.01 10.84
C ILE A 97 8.27 4.38 10.62
N THR A 98 8.01 5.29 11.54
CA THR A 98 8.53 6.66 11.54
C THR A 98 9.47 6.89 12.72
N ARG A 99 10.27 7.96 12.66
CA ARG A 99 11.05 8.37 13.83
C ARG A 99 10.10 8.91 14.93
N PRO A 100 10.47 8.84 16.23
CA PRO A 100 9.61 9.32 17.31
C PRO A 100 9.20 10.80 17.21
N ASP A 101 10.03 11.63 16.57
CA ASP A 101 9.84 13.06 16.37
C ASP A 101 9.23 13.42 15.00
N GLN A 102 9.02 12.43 14.13
CA GLN A 102 8.56 12.64 12.76
C GLN A 102 7.02 12.65 12.71
N PRO A 103 6.38 13.79 12.34
CA PRO A 103 4.93 13.83 12.23
C PRO A 103 4.40 12.85 11.19
N HIS A 104 3.39 12.06 11.57
CA HIS A 104 2.76 11.09 10.69
C HIS A 104 1.26 11.37 10.56
N LEU A 105 0.86 11.81 9.37
CA LEU A 105 -0.55 12.00 9.01
C LEU A 105 -1.06 10.78 8.23
N CYS A 106 -2.18 10.21 8.66
CA CYS A 106 -2.85 9.15 7.90
C CYS A 106 -4.17 9.63 7.31
N TYR A 107 -4.24 9.64 5.98
CA TYR A 107 -5.48 9.76 5.22
C TYR A 107 -6.06 8.35 5.00
N VAL A 108 -7.15 8.05 5.70
CA VAL A 108 -7.85 6.75 5.59
C VAL A 108 -8.99 6.88 4.57
N HIS A 109 -8.90 6.15 3.45
CA HIS A 109 -9.91 6.18 2.37
C HIS A 109 -11.24 5.56 2.81
N SER A 110 -11.17 4.29 3.16
CA SER A 110 -12.24 3.50 3.75
C SER A 110 -11.55 2.41 4.55
N PRO A 111 -12.01 2.08 5.77
CA PRO A 111 -11.45 0.98 6.54
C PRO A 111 -11.46 -0.32 5.71
N VAL A 112 -10.59 -1.24 6.08
CA VAL A 112 -10.32 -2.50 5.39
C VAL A 112 -11.56 -3.42 5.40
N ARG A 113 -12.57 -3.14 4.56
CA ARG A 113 -13.86 -3.85 4.62
C ARG A 113 -13.76 -5.36 4.44
N TYR A 114 -12.76 -5.82 3.67
CA TYR A 114 -12.50 -7.26 3.52
C TYR A 114 -11.91 -7.92 4.77
N ALA A 115 -11.33 -7.14 5.69
CA ALA A 115 -10.88 -7.65 6.98
C ALA A 115 -12.03 -7.72 7.99
N TRP A 116 -12.99 -6.80 7.93
CA TRP A 116 -13.98 -6.61 8.99
C TRP A 116 -15.39 -7.13 8.64
N ASP A 117 -15.90 -6.87 7.43
CA ASP A 117 -17.28 -7.20 7.05
C ASP A 117 -17.36 -8.36 6.05
N GLU A 118 -16.39 -8.47 5.14
CA GLU A 118 -16.45 -9.40 4.00
C GLU A 118 -15.40 -10.52 4.06
N GLN A 119 -14.87 -10.82 5.25
CA GLN A 119 -13.77 -11.77 5.42
C GLN A 119 -14.06 -13.15 4.81
N PHE A 120 -15.25 -13.71 5.06
CA PHE A 120 -15.63 -15.01 4.51
C PHE A 120 -15.84 -14.96 2.99
N SER A 121 -16.43 -13.88 2.46
CA SER A 121 -16.61 -13.66 1.02
C SER A 121 -15.26 -13.59 0.30
N TYR A 122 -14.30 -12.88 0.89
CA TYR A 122 -12.95 -12.74 0.34
C TYR A 122 -12.15 -14.05 0.40
N PHE A 123 -12.30 -14.83 1.48
CA PHE A 123 -11.72 -16.16 1.57
C PHE A 123 -12.26 -17.11 0.51
N GLN A 124 -13.57 -17.08 0.25
CA GLN A 124 -14.21 -17.89 -0.81
C GLN A 124 -13.72 -17.46 -2.20
N MET A 125 -13.71 -16.16 -2.51
CA MET A 125 -13.23 -15.63 -3.80
C MET A 125 -11.74 -15.93 -4.03
N GLY A 126 -10.92 -15.80 -2.99
CA GLY A 126 -9.48 -16.10 -3.05
C GLY A 126 -9.13 -17.58 -3.02
N ARG A 127 -10.13 -18.48 -2.88
CA ARG A 127 -9.94 -19.92 -2.60
C ARG A 127 -8.99 -20.17 -1.43
N ILE A 128 -9.07 -19.33 -0.41
CA ILE A 128 -8.22 -19.38 0.78
C ILE A 128 -8.89 -20.33 1.79
N GLY A 129 -8.49 -21.60 1.76
CA GLY A 129 -8.95 -22.63 2.69
C GLY A 129 -8.21 -22.61 4.05
N PHE A 130 -8.40 -23.64 4.88
CA PHE A 130 -7.76 -23.78 6.21
C PHE A 130 -6.30 -24.25 6.19
N GLY A 131 -5.64 -24.23 5.02
CA GLY A 131 -4.22 -24.56 4.93
C GLY A 131 -3.31 -23.50 5.56
N PRO A 132 -1.98 -23.72 5.60
CA PRO A 132 -1.02 -22.81 6.23
C PRO A 132 -1.15 -21.35 5.78
N LYS A 133 -1.36 -21.12 4.48
CA LYS A 133 -1.60 -19.78 3.90
C LYS A 133 -2.86 -19.12 4.45
N GLY A 134 -3.93 -19.88 4.65
CA GLY A 134 -5.19 -19.34 5.18
C GLY A 134 -5.12 -19.07 6.68
N LEU A 135 -4.39 -19.89 7.43
CA LEU A 135 -4.10 -19.62 8.85
C LEU A 135 -3.28 -18.33 9.00
N ALA A 136 -2.24 -18.15 8.19
CA ALA A 136 -1.44 -16.92 8.19
C ALA A 136 -2.29 -15.69 7.83
N TYR A 137 -3.18 -15.80 6.83
CA TYR A 137 -4.07 -14.70 6.45
C TYR A 137 -5.05 -14.35 7.58
N ARG A 138 -5.64 -15.35 8.26
CA ARG A 138 -6.53 -15.12 9.41
C ARG A 138 -5.80 -14.48 10.58
N ALA A 139 -4.58 -14.93 10.89
CA ALA A 139 -3.76 -14.33 11.92
C ALA A 139 -3.45 -12.87 11.60
N MET A 140 -3.05 -12.56 10.36
CA MET A 140 -2.83 -11.17 9.93
C MET A 140 -4.09 -10.32 10.12
N LEU A 141 -5.25 -10.79 9.64
CA LEU A 141 -6.50 -10.01 9.73
C LEU A 141 -6.93 -9.76 11.19
N HIS A 142 -6.59 -10.65 12.12
CA HIS A 142 -6.84 -10.45 13.56
C HIS A 142 -5.98 -9.32 14.16
N HIS A 143 -4.86 -8.96 13.54
CA HIS A 143 -3.94 -7.93 14.01
C HIS A 143 -4.13 -6.56 13.32
N LEU A 144 -5.11 -6.41 12.41
CA LEU A 144 -5.40 -5.17 11.67
C LEU A 144 -6.51 -4.33 12.30
#